data_AF-A0A2T6G7C8-F1
#
_entry.id   AF-A0A2T6G7C8-F1
#
_cell.length_a   1.000
_cell.length_b   1.000
_cell.length_c   1.000
_cell.angle_alpha   90.00
_cell.angle_beta   90.00
_cell.angle_gamma   90.00
#
_symmetry.space_group_name_H-M   'P 1'
#
loop_
_entity.id
_entity.type
_entity.pdbx_description
1 polymer ?
#
loop_
_entity_poly.entity_id
_entity_poly.type
_entity_poly.pdbx_seq_one_letter_code
_entity_poly.pdbx_strand_id
1 'polypeptide(L)'
;MVNLLYTELIKLKRAKMFMVSLLGAVSAPIMMFLALLNMKSKKPETPIEFEVAFMNTNMYVILLVGTLLYGVITAYLFHREYAEDTLKNLLTIPVSRVSLIVSKLILLFLWIMVLTLTIWSLTLILGLIGQFEGLTVALLLQTLKQFVIGGALLFLLCTPTMLITFLFKNYVPTIIFTAMITMANVVLSESEYKALFPWSASYVIANGDFIPQYPPAFSYAVILAASLIGLAATIIYFKKVDIH
;
A
#
# COMPACT_ATOMS: atom_id res chain seq x y z
N MET A 1 15.87 -17.48 10.65
CA MET A 1 15.10 -16.23 10.49
C MET A 1 15.99 -15.06 10.08
N VAL A 2 16.95 -14.61 10.91
CA VAL A 2 17.78 -13.41 10.63
C VAL A 2 18.55 -13.50 9.31
N ASN A 3 19.25 -14.61 9.05
CA ASN A 3 20.00 -14.81 7.79
C ASN A 3 19.10 -14.80 6.53
N LEU A 4 17.86 -15.23 6.67
CA LEU A 4 16.91 -15.29 5.57
C LEU A 4 16.35 -13.90 5.27
N LEU A 5 16.00 -13.15 6.31
CA LEU A 5 15.61 -11.74 6.18
C LEU A 5 16.74 -10.89 5.59
N TYR A 6 17.98 -11.10 6.03
CA TYR A 6 19.16 -10.43 5.47
C TYR A 6 19.32 -10.70 3.97
N THR A 7 19.12 -11.96 3.55
CA THR A 7 19.14 -12.35 2.13
C THR A 7 18.06 -11.63 1.33
N GLU A 8 16.83 -11.58 1.83
CA GLU A 8 15.74 -10.87 1.16
C GLU A 8 16.01 -9.35 1.06
N LEU A 9 16.62 -8.73 2.08
CA LEU A 9 17.02 -7.32 2.03
C LEU A 9 18.10 -7.05 0.98
N ILE A 10 19.09 -7.94 0.82
CA ILE A 10 20.08 -7.82 -0.25
C ILE A 10 19.42 -7.92 -1.62
N LYS A 11 18.45 -8.83 -1.79
CA LYS A 11 17.68 -8.96 -3.03
C LYS A 11 16.95 -7.65 -3.36
N LEU A 12 16.36 -7.00 -2.37
CA LEU A 12 15.67 -5.71 -2.54
C LEU A 12 16.62 -4.60 -3.00
N LYS A 13 17.79 -4.47 -2.36
CA LYS A 13 18.79 -3.45 -2.72
C LYS A 13 19.24 -3.53 -4.18
N ARG A 14 19.24 -4.73 -4.76
CA ARG A 14 19.62 -4.97 -6.17
C ARG A 14 18.44 -5.03 -7.13
N ALA A 15 17.20 -4.98 -6.62
CA ALA A 15 16.01 -5.14 -7.45
C ALA A 15 15.68 -3.84 -8.20
N LYS A 16 15.66 -3.90 -9.54
CA LYS A 16 15.15 -2.80 -10.39
C LYS A 16 13.71 -2.42 -10.02
N MET A 17 12.93 -3.38 -9.53
CA MET A 17 11.55 -3.15 -9.11
C MET A 17 11.42 -2.14 -7.96
N PHE A 18 12.44 -2.01 -7.09
CA PHE A 18 12.47 -0.97 -6.05
C PHE A 18 12.49 0.44 -6.65
N MET A 19 13.31 0.66 -7.68
CA MET A 19 13.35 1.94 -8.40
C MET A 19 12.03 2.21 -9.13
N VAL A 20 11.45 1.19 -9.77
CA VAL A 20 10.16 1.32 -10.47
C VAL A 20 9.03 1.66 -9.50
N SER A 21 8.99 1.02 -8.32
CA SER A 21 7.97 1.35 -7.33
C SER A 21 8.16 2.71 -6.69
N LEU A 22 9.41 3.19 -6.57
CA LEU A 22 9.69 4.57 -6.15
C LEU A 22 9.12 5.56 -7.15
N LEU A 23 9.34 5.36 -8.46
CA LEU A 23 8.74 6.19 -9.52
C LEU A 23 7.20 6.13 -9.48
N GLY A 24 6.63 4.94 -9.27
CA GLY A 24 5.19 4.76 -9.10
C GLY A 24 4.64 5.53 -7.90
N ALA A 25 5.31 5.47 -6.75
CA ALA A 25 4.91 6.18 -5.54
C ALA A 25 4.99 7.71 -5.72
N VAL A 26 6.05 8.20 -6.39
CA VAL A 26 6.27 9.62 -6.71
C VAL A 26 5.19 10.20 -7.64
N SER A 27 4.47 9.37 -8.40
CA SER A 27 3.39 9.85 -9.27
C SER A 27 2.27 10.57 -8.50
N ALA A 28 1.86 10.07 -7.34
CA ALA A 28 0.76 10.66 -6.56
C ALA A 28 1.04 12.11 -6.09
N PRO A 29 2.16 12.41 -5.39
CA PRO A 29 2.45 13.77 -4.96
C PRO A 29 2.69 14.73 -6.14
N ILE A 30 3.29 14.26 -7.24
CA ILE A 30 3.47 15.09 -8.44
C ILE A 30 2.13 15.43 -9.08
N MET A 31 1.26 14.44 -9.31
CA MET A 31 -0.06 14.67 -9.90
C MET A 31 -0.89 15.61 -9.03
N MET A 32 -0.85 15.42 -7.71
CA MET A 32 -1.60 16.28 -6.80
C MET A 32 -1.05 17.71 -6.78
N PHE A 33 0.28 17.88 -6.80
CA PHE A 33 0.90 19.19 -6.91
C PHE A 33 0.49 19.92 -8.20
N LEU A 34 0.52 19.24 -9.35
CA LEU A 34 0.09 19.81 -10.63
C LEU A 34 -1.41 20.19 -10.62
N ALA A 35 -2.25 19.36 -10.01
CA ALA A 35 -3.68 19.65 -9.87
C ALA A 35 -3.93 20.91 -9.02
N LEU A 36 -3.21 21.05 -7.89
CA LEU A 36 -3.31 22.23 -7.04
C LEU A 36 -2.80 23.50 -7.75
N LEU A 37 -1.68 23.42 -8.48
CA LEU A 37 -1.22 24.54 -9.30
C LEU A 37 -2.24 24.94 -10.38
N ASN A 38 -2.91 23.97 -11.02
CA ASN A 38 -3.99 24.25 -11.96
C ASN A 38 -5.16 24.99 -11.29
N MET A 39 -5.51 24.59 -10.06
CA MET A 39 -6.54 25.28 -9.27
C MET A 39 -6.14 26.73 -8.95
N LYS A 40 -4.90 26.96 -8.49
CA LYS A 40 -4.37 28.31 -8.23
C LYS A 40 -4.32 29.17 -9.50
N SER A 41 -4.01 28.58 -10.64
CA SER A 41 -4.04 29.30 -11.93
C SER A 41 -5.45 29.74 -12.33
N LYS A 42 -6.50 29.00 -11.95
CA LYS A 42 -7.90 29.35 -12.24
C LYS A 42 -8.50 30.30 -11.20
N LYS A 43 -8.02 30.23 -9.95
CA LYS A 43 -8.47 31.07 -8.83
C LYS A 43 -7.24 31.58 -8.06
N PRO A 44 -6.60 32.66 -8.53
CA PRO A 44 -5.36 33.17 -7.92
C PRO A 44 -5.54 33.67 -6.49
N GLU A 45 -6.76 34.09 -6.13
CA GLU A 45 -7.08 34.70 -4.84
C GLU A 45 -7.23 33.69 -3.70
N THR A 46 -7.40 32.39 -4.00
CA THR A 46 -7.50 31.34 -2.98
C THR A 46 -6.12 30.73 -2.72
N PRO A 47 -5.51 30.94 -1.53
CA PRO A 47 -4.26 30.28 -1.20
C PRO A 47 -4.47 28.77 -1.13
N ILE A 48 -3.43 28.01 -1.51
CA ILE A 48 -3.43 26.56 -1.33
C ILE A 48 -2.86 26.26 0.05
N GLU A 49 -3.61 25.51 0.85
CA GLU A 49 -3.17 25.08 2.17
C GLU A 49 -2.42 23.75 2.11
N PHE A 50 -1.42 23.58 2.99
CA PHE A 50 -0.72 22.31 3.16
C PHE A 50 -1.66 21.17 3.57
N GLU A 51 -2.70 21.46 4.36
CA GLU A 51 -3.67 20.46 4.80
C GLU A 51 -4.38 19.80 3.62
N VAL A 52 -4.88 20.62 2.69
CA VAL A 52 -5.52 20.14 1.45
C VAL A 52 -4.55 19.32 0.60
N ALA A 53 -3.29 19.74 0.51
CA ALA A 53 -2.28 19.01 -0.25
C ALA A 53 -1.98 17.63 0.34
N PHE A 54 -1.82 17.53 1.65
CA PHE A 54 -1.59 16.24 2.32
C PHE A 54 -2.81 15.35 2.28
N MET A 55 -4.00 15.89 2.56
CA MET A 55 -5.26 15.14 2.54
C MET A 55 -5.51 14.53 1.16
N ASN A 56 -5.45 15.35 0.11
CA ASN A 56 -5.72 14.88 -1.25
C ASN A 56 -4.63 13.91 -1.73
N THR A 57 -3.36 14.15 -1.39
CA THR A 57 -2.29 13.19 -1.72
C THR A 57 -2.55 11.86 -1.01
N ASN A 58 -2.88 11.88 0.29
CA ASN A 58 -3.14 10.65 1.05
C ASN A 58 -4.33 9.87 0.48
N MET A 59 -5.40 10.57 0.08
CA MET A 59 -6.54 9.98 -0.60
C MET A 59 -6.12 9.28 -1.90
N TYR A 60 -5.38 9.97 -2.77
CA TYR A 60 -4.87 9.41 -4.03
C TYR A 60 -3.94 8.21 -3.81
N VAL A 61 -3.09 8.27 -2.78
CA VAL A 61 -2.21 7.15 -2.44
C VAL A 61 -3.03 5.97 -1.96
N ILE A 62 -3.95 6.15 -1.01
CA ILE A 62 -4.64 5.02 -0.40
C ILE A 62 -5.60 4.37 -1.40
N LEU A 63 -6.43 5.17 -2.07
CA LEU A 63 -7.51 4.67 -2.91
C LEU A 63 -7.03 4.23 -4.30
N LEU A 64 -5.99 4.85 -4.83
CA LEU A 64 -5.52 4.62 -6.20
C LEU A 64 -4.14 3.99 -6.25
N VAL A 65 -3.10 4.80 -6.06
CA VAL A 65 -1.72 4.43 -6.42
C VAL A 65 -1.20 3.32 -5.51
N GLY A 66 -1.38 3.44 -4.20
CA GLY A 66 -0.91 2.48 -3.20
C GLY A 66 -1.61 1.13 -3.32
N THR A 67 -2.94 1.11 -3.49
CA THR A 67 -3.70 -0.14 -3.67
C THR A 67 -3.18 -0.94 -4.88
N LEU A 68 -3.00 -0.29 -6.03
CA LEU A 68 -2.46 -0.93 -7.23
C LEU A 68 -0.98 -1.32 -7.05
N LEU A 69 -0.16 -0.36 -6.62
CA LEU A 69 1.29 -0.51 -6.53
C LEU A 69 1.71 -1.59 -5.54
N TYR A 70 1.10 -1.62 -4.35
CA TYR A 70 1.42 -2.61 -3.33
C TYR A 70 0.94 -4.01 -3.74
N GLY A 71 -0.15 -4.09 -4.51
CA GLY A 71 -0.57 -5.30 -5.21
C GLY A 71 0.49 -5.85 -6.16
N VAL A 72 1.04 -4.99 -7.03
CA VAL A 72 2.11 -5.34 -7.98
C VAL A 72 3.39 -5.77 -7.23
N ILE A 73 3.77 -5.05 -6.18
CA ILE A 73 4.95 -5.39 -5.36
C ILE A 73 4.75 -6.76 -4.69
N THR A 74 3.56 -7.02 -4.15
CA THR A 74 3.22 -8.31 -3.54
C THR A 74 3.32 -9.42 -4.58
N ALA A 75 2.73 -9.23 -5.76
CA ALA A 75 2.81 -10.19 -6.85
C ALA A 75 4.27 -10.48 -7.22
N TYR A 76 5.09 -9.44 -7.40
CA TYR A 76 6.51 -9.58 -7.70
C TYR A 76 7.26 -10.37 -6.63
N LEU A 77 7.09 -10.02 -5.35
CA LEU A 77 7.85 -10.59 -4.24
C LEU A 77 7.59 -12.09 -4.05
N PHE A 78 6.33 -12.51 -4.21
CA PHE A 78 5.88 -13.88 -4.00
C PHE A 78 5.94 -14.74 -5.28
N HIS A 79 5.80 -14.14 -6.46
CA HIS A 79 5.96 -14.85 -7.74
C HIS A 79 7.43 -15.15 -8.08
N ARG A 80 8.35 -14.27 -7.70
CA ARG A 80 9.76 -14.36 -8.10
C ARG A 80 10.40 -15.74 -7.85
N GLU A 81 10.12 -16.37 -6.71
CA GLU A 81 10.69 -17.67 -6.37
C GLU A 81 10.09 -18.83 -7.20
N TYR A 82 8.87 -18.67 -7.72
CA TYR A 82 8.30 -19.62 -8.69
C TYR A 82 8.88 -19.41 -10.08
N ALA A 83 9.11 -18.15 -10.49
CA ALA A 83 9.66 -17.84 -11.80
C ALA A 83 11.14 -18.21 -11.95
N GLU A 84 11.92 -18.11 -10.87
CA GLU A 84 13.36 -18.41 -10.85
C GLU A 84 13.66 -19.89 -10.52
N ASP A 85 12.63 -20.75 -10.35
CA ASP A 85 12.73 -22.16 -9.91
C ASP A 85 13.53 -22.37 -8.60
N THR A 86 13.76 -21.30 -7.84
CA THR A 86 14.54 -21.31 -6.60
C THR A 86 13.76 -21.84 -5.41
N LEU A 87 12.43 -21.89 -5.50
CA LEU A 87 11.57 -22.32 -4.41
C LEU A 87 11.89 -23.75 -3.95
N LYS A 88 12.21 -24.66 -4.89
CA LYS A 88 12.57 -26.06 -4.59
C LYS A 88 13.87 -26.14 -3.80
N ASN A 89 14.89 -25.41 -4.25
CA ASN A 89 16.20 -25.35 -3.62
C ASN A 89 16.16 -24.67 -2.24
N LEU A 90 15.24 -23.75 -2.01
CA LEU A 90 15.03 -23.12 -0.70
C LEU A 90 14.36 -24.06 0.31
N LEU A 91 13.50 -24.97 -0.16
CA LEU A 91 12.77 -25.92 0.69
C LEU A 91 13.57 -27.19 1.01
N THR A 92 14.70 -27.42 0.36
CA THR A 92 15.62 -28.52 0.69
C THR A 92 16.58 -28.16 1.84
N ILE A 93 16.80 -26.87 2.08
CA ILE A 93 17.48 -26.34 3.27
C ILE A 93 16.48 -26.36 4.44
N PRO A 94 16.87 -26.57 5.72
CA PRO A 94 15.96 -26.63 6.87
C PRO A 94 15.35 -25.26 7.23
N VAL A 95 14.61 -24.68 6.30
CA VAL A 95 13.84 -23.44 6.43
C VAL A 95 12.37 -23.79 6.37
N SER A 96 11.61 -23.40 7.40
CA SER A 96 10.17 -23.64 7.39
C SER A 96 9.46 -22.77 6.34
N ARG A 97 8.44 -23.34 5.70
CA ARG A 97 7.56 -22.63 4.74
C ARG A 97 6.99 -21.33 5.32
N VAL A 98 6.63 -21.36 6.60
CA VAL A 98 6.11 -20.20 7.33
C VAL A 98 7.19 -19.14 7.55
N SER A 99 8.44 -19.54 7.85
CA SER A 99 9.57 -18.62 7.96
C SER A 99 9.81 -17.81 6.69
N LEU A 100 9.64 -18.45 5.53
CA LEU A 100 9.81 -17.79 4.25
C LEU A 100 8.72 -16.72 4.04
N ILE A 101 7.45 -17.07 4.25
CA ILE A 101 6.34 -16.11 4.15
C ILE A 101 6.52 -14.92 5.10
N VAL A 102 6.84 -15.19 6.37
CA VAL A 102 7.02 -14.14 7.40
C VAL A 102 8.15 -13.18 7.02
N SER A 103 9.28 -13.70 6.53
CA SER A 103 10.38 -12.84 6.10
C SER A 103 10.02 -11.90 4.94
N LYS A 104 9.23 -12.40 3.98
CA LYS A 104 8.75 -11.62 2.83
C LYS A 104 7.71 -10.59 3.28
N LEU A 105 6.84 -10.93 4.22
CA LEU A 105 5.91 -9.96 4.81
C LEU A 105 6.64 -8.83 5.55
N ILE A 106 7.71 -9.14 6.31
CA ILE A 106 8.53 -8.09 6.96
C ILE A 106 9.18 -7.20 5.91
N LEU A 107 9.73 -7.79 4.83
CA LEU A 107 10.32 -7.01 3.74
C LEU A 107 9.28 -6.14 3.03
N LEU A 108 8.10 -6.67 2.74
CA LEU A 108 6.99 -5.95 2.13
C LEU A 108 6.55 -4.77 3.00
N PHE A 109 6.44 -4.98 4.31
CA PHE A 109 6.11 -3.92 5.27
C PHE A 109 7.15 -2.80 5.23
N LEU A 110 8.43 -3.13 5.35
CA LEU A 110 9.51 -2.14 5.28
C LEU A 110 9.51 -1.37 3.96
N TRP A 111 9.27 -2.06 2.84
CA TRP A 111 9.19 -1.44 1.52
C TRP A 111 8.02 -0.45 1.45
N ILE A 112 6.82 -0.84 1.87
CA ILE A 112 5.64 0.03 1.90
C ILE A 112 5.88 1.26 2.79
N MET A 113 6.51 1.08 3.95
CA MET A 113 6.84 2.19 4.85
C MET A 113 7.83 3.18 4.22
N VAL A 114 8.86 2.70 3.52
CA VAL A 114 9.80 3.56 2.79
C VAL A 114 9.09 4.34 1.68
N LEU A 115 8.21 3.70 0.90
CA LEU A 115 7.43 4.40 -0.14
C LEU A 115 6.50 5.45 0.47
N THR A 116 5.84 5.12 1.58
CA THR A 116 4.93 6.01 2.31
C THR A 116 5.67 7.26 2.81
N LEU A 117 6.84 7.09 3.43
CA LEU A 117 7.68 8.20 3.88
C LEU A 117 8.21 9.03 2.71
N THR A 118 8.56 8.38 1.59
CA THR A 118 8.97 9.08 0.37
C THR A 118 7.85 9.99 -0.13
N ILE A 119 6.62 9.47 -0.22
CA ILE A 119 5.46 10.26 -0.67
C ILE A 119 5.23 11.45 0.26
N TRP A 120 5.15 11.23 1.57
CA TRP A 120 4.93 12.29 2.54
C TRP A 120 6.01 13.37 2.46
N SER A 121 7.29 12.97 2.39
CA SER A 121 8.41 13.91 2.25
C SER A 121 8.36 14.71 0.95
N LEU A 122 7.94 14.08 -0.14
CA LEU A 122 7.84 14.74 -1.43
C LEU A 122 6.66 15.71 -1.48
N THR A 123 5.51 15.37 -0.89
CA THR A 123 4.39 16.30 -0.73
C THR A 123 4.80 17.54 0.06
N LEU A 124 5.60 17.36 1.12
CA LEU A 124 6.14 18.48 1.89
C LEU A 124 7.06 19.38 1.04
N ILE A 125 8.02 18.78 0.33
CA ILE A 125 8.96 19.52 -0.54
C ILE A 125 8.21 20.27 -1.64
N LEU A 126 7.26 19.61 -2.30
CA LEU A 126 6.46 20.23 -3.36
C LEU A 126 5.58 21.37 -2.82
N GLY A 127 4.97 21.20 -1.64
CA GLY A 127 4.20 22.27 -1.00
C GLY A 127 5.06 23.48 -0.62
N LEU A 128 6.31 23.27 -0.20
CA LEU A 128 7.27 24.35 0.05
C LEU A 128 7.63 25.09 -1.24
N ILE A 129 7.88 24.36 -2.34
CA ILE A 129 8.14 24.94 -3.66
C ILE A 129 6.91 25.72 -4.17
N GLY A 130 5.70 25.20 -3.91
CA GLY A 130 4.43 25.83 -4.28
C GLY A 130 4.01 27.01 -3.42
N GLN A 131 4.78 27.32 -2.36
CA GLN A 131 4.47 28.36 -1.37
C GLN A 131 3.06 28.21 -0.79
N PHE A 132 2.75 27.00 -0.32
CA PHE A 132 1.46 26.72 0.33
C PHE A 132 1.42 27.32 1.75
N GLU A 133 0.23 27.64 2.22
CA GLU A 133 0.01 28.26 3.53
C GLU A 133 -0.42 27.23 4.59
N GLY A 134 -0.40 27.62 5.87
CA GLY A 134 -0.88 26.78 6.96
C GLY A 134 0.09 25.70 7.44
N LEU A 135 1.38 25.80 7.12
CA LEU A 135 2.37 24.85 7.62
C LEU A 135 2.56 25.01 9.14
N THR A 136 2.16 24.01 9.90
CA THR A 136 2.37 23.94 11.35
C THR A 136 3.00 22.61 11.74
N VAL A 137 3.73 22.60 12.87
CA VAL A 137 4.31 21.35 13.41
C VAL A 137 3.21 20.33 13.76
N ALA A 138 2.06 20.81 14.23
CA ALA A 138 0.90 19.97 14.51
C ALA A 138 0.40 19.26 13.23
N LEU A 139 0.26 20.01 12.14
CA LEU A 139 -0.14 19.46 10.84
C LEU A 139 0.86 18.42 10.31
N LEU A 140 2.17 18.66 10.46
CA LEU A 140 3.20 17.70 10.05
C LEU A 140 3.08 16.37 10.82
N LEU A 141 2.90 16.42 12.13
CA LEU A 141 2.75 15.22 12.96
C LEU A 141 1.44 14.48 12.66
N GLN A 142 0.35 15.22 12.47
CA GLN A 142 -0.95 14.66 12.11
C GLN A 142 -0.86 13.95 10.76
N THR A 143 -0.40 14.63 9.71
CA THR A 143 -0.32 14.07 8.36
C THR A 143 0.65 12.88 8.31
N LEU A 144 1.80 12.95 8.99
CA LEU A 144 2.72 11.82 9.09
C LEU A 144 2.03 10.59 9.70
N LYS A 145 1.26 10.78 10.78
CA LYS A 145 0.47 9.71 11.40
C LYS A 145 -0.57 9.15 10.42
N GLN A 146 -1.30 10.00 9.68
CA GLN A 146 -2.30 9.55 8.70
C GLN A 146 -1.66 8.69 7.60
N PHE A 147 -0.53 9.12 7.05
CA PHE A 147 0.21 8.37 6.03
C PHE A 147 0.73 7.02 6.55
N VAL A 148 1.34 7.01 7.74
CA VAL A 148 1.85 5.79 8.37
C VAL A 148 0.72 4.79 8.66
N ILE A 149 -0.41 5.25 9.20
CA ILE A 149 -1.58 4.40 9.44
C ILE A 149 -2.13 3.86 8.12
N GLY A 150 -2.31 4.72 7.11
CA GLY A 150 -2.78 4.30 5.79
C GLY A 150 -1.88 3.24 5.14
N GLY A 151 -0.56 3.46 5.15
CA GLY A 151 0.43 2.50 4.66
C GLY A 151 0.39 1.17 5.41
N ALA A 152 0.28 1.20 6.74
CA ALA A 152 0.19 0.00 7.57
C ALA A 152 -1.11 -0.80 7.32
N LEU A 153 -2.26 -0.12 7.16
CA LEU A 153 -3.53 -0.76 6.85
C LEU A 153 -3.53 -1.38 5.44
N LEU A 154 -2.98 -0.68 4.45
CA LEU A 154 -2.82 -1.24 3.11
C LEU A 154 -1.87 -2.44 3.08
N PHE A 155 -0.82 -2.45 3.91
CA PHE A 155 0.03 -3.63 4.08
C PHE A 155 -0.77 -4.84 4.58
N LEU A 156 -1.65 -4.68 5.57
CA LEU A 156 -2.53 -5.77 6.03
C LEU A 156 -3.42 -6.28 4.89
N LEU A 157 -3.89 -5.39 4.03
CA LEU A 157 -4.70 -5.72 2.86
C LEU A 157 -3.90 -6.30 1.67
N CYS A 158 -2.58 -6.49 1.81
CA CYS A 158 -1.79 -7.25 0.84
C CYS A 158 -1.87 -8.77 1.07
N THR A 159 -2.42 -9.24 2.20
CA THR A 159 -2.53 -10.69 2.43
C THR A 159 -3.53 -11.40 1.52
N PRO A 160 -4.68 -10.81 1.12
CA PRO A 160 -5.55 -11.42 0.11
C PRO A 160 -4.92 -11.41 -1.29
N THR A 161 -4.15 -10.37 -1.64
CA THR A 161 -3.46 -10.31 -2.94
C THR A 161 -2.37 -11.36 -3.05
N MET A 162 -1.65 -11.62 -1.95
CA MET A 162 -0.69 -12.72 -1.82
C MET A 162 -1.34 -14.09 -2.10
N LEU A 163 -2.56 -14.34 -1.62
CA LEU A 163 -3.29 -15.58 -1.89
C LEU A 163 -3.50 -15.78 -3.40
N ILE A 164 -3.93 -14.73 -4.10
CA ILE A 164 -4.14 -14.76 -5.56
C ILE A 164 -2.82 -15.07 -6.28
N THR A 165 -1.70 -14.50 -5.84
CA THR A 165 -0.38 -14.80 -6.45
C THR A 165 -0.04 -16.28 -6.33
N PHE A 166 -0.28 -16.89 -5.17
CA PHE A 166 0.01 -18.31 -4.95
C PHE A 166 -0.94 -19.23 -5.72
N LEU A 167 -2.24 -18.89 -5.80
CA LEU A 167 -3.23 -19.70 -6.51
C LEU A 167 -2.93 -19.84 -7.99
N PHE A 168 -2.54 -18.74 -8.64
CA PHE A 168 -2.35 -18.72 -10.08
C PHE A 168 -0.90 -18.93 -10.51
N LYS A 169 0.07 -18.89 -9.57
CA LYS A 169 1.51 -18.97 -9.86
C LYS A 169 1.96 -18.03 -10.99
N ASN A 170 1.27 -16.90 -11.12
CA ASN A 170 1.48 -15.88 -12.14
C ASN A 170 1.18 -14.51 -11.51
N TYR A 171 1.97 -13.49 -11.87
CA TYR A 171 1.75 -12.14 -11.37
C TYR A 171 0.53 -11.46 -12.02
N VAL A 172 0.15 -11.81 -13.25
CA VAL A 172 -0.92 -11.14 -14.01
C VAL A 172 -2.28 -11.14 -13.29
N PRO A 173 -2.80 -12.28 -12.77
CA PRO A 173 -4.07 -12.29 -12.05
C PRO A 173 -4.08 -11.43 -10.80
N THR A 174 -2.94 -11.31 -10.12
CA THR A 174 -2.80 -10.44 -8.94
C THR A 174 -2.93 -8.97 -9.33
N ILE A 175 -2.31 -8.58 -10.45
CA ILE A 175 -2.43 -7.21 -10.99
C ILE A 175 -3.88 -6.91 -11.35
N ILE A 176 -4.55 -7.80 -12.09
CA ILE A 176 -5.97 -7.63 -12.46
C ILE A 176 -6.84 -7.50 -11.21
N PHE A 177 -6.64 -8.34 -10.20
CA PHE A 177 -7.35 -8.28 -8.92
C PHE A 177 -7.18 -6.92 -8.23
N THR A 178 -5.95 -6.43 -8.15
CA THR A 178 -5.66 -5.13 -7.52
C THR A 178 -6.20 -3.95 -8.32
N ALA A 179 -6.23 -4.05 -9.66
CA ALA A 179 -6.86 -3.05 -10.52
C ALA A 179 -8.38 -3.01 -10.32
N MET A 180 -9.05 -4.16 -10.16
CA MET A 180 -10.48 -4.21 -9.85
C MET A 180 -10.80 -3.57 -8.49
N ILE A 181 -9.98 -3.82 -7.47
CA ILE A 181 -10.11 -3.17 -6.16
C ILE A 181 -9.93 -1.66 -6.28
N THR A 182 -8.94 -1.23 -7.07
CA THR A 182 -8.69 0.19 -7.33
C THR A 182 -9.92 0.85 -7.98
N MET A 183 -10.54 0.20 -8.96
CA MET A 183 -11.79 0.69 -9.58
C MET A 183 -12.95 0.73 -8.58
N ALA A 184 -13.07 -0.27 -7.71
CA ALA A 184 -14.07 -0.26 -6.65
C ALA A 184 -13.86 0.91 -5.68
N ASN A 185 -12.61 1.21 -5.29
CA ASN A 185 -12.30 2.38 -4.45
C ASN A 185 -12.78 3.69 -5.09
N VAL A 186 -12.58 3.87 -6.40
CA VAL A 186 -13.02 5.07 -7.10
C VAL A 186 -14.53 5.22 -7.04
N VAL A 187 -15.27 4.16 -7.37
CA VAL A 187 -16.75 4.17 -7.34
C VAL A 187 -17.28 4.43 -5.92
N LEU A 188 -16.62 3.86 -4.91
CA LEU A 188 -17.08 3.95 -3.52
C LEU A 188 -16.61 5.23 -2.81
N SER A 189 -15.62 5.96 -3.33
CA SER A 189 -15.02 7.12 -2.66
C SER A 189 -16.02 8.20 -2.24
N GLU A 190 -17.09 8.38 -3.03
CA GLU A 190 -18.17 9.35 -2.79
C GLU A 190 -19.38 8.74 -2.06
N SER A 191 -19.36 7.43 -1.78
CA SER A 191 -20.46 6.70 -1.17
C SER A 191 -20.24 6.49 0.34
N GLU A 192 -21.34 6.37 1.10
CA GLU A 192 -21.31 5.98 2.52
C GLU A 192 -20.69 4.57 2.73
N TYR A 193 -20.75 3.73 1.69
CA TYR A 193 -20.18 2.39 1.71
C TYR A 193 -18.65 2.37 1.72
N LYS A 194 -17.97 3.53 1.59
CA LYS A 194 -16.51 3.62 1.73
C LYS A 194 -16.00 3.12 3.08
N ALA A 195 -16.81 3.16 4.15
CA ALA A 195 -16.46 2.61 5.46
C ALA A 195 -16.54 1.08 5.54
N LEU A 196 -17.26 0.42 4.61
CA LEU A 196 -17.47 -1.03 4.63
C LEU A 196 -16.54 -1.79 3.68
N PHE A 197 -16.01 -1.15 2.64
CA PHE A 197 -15.09 -1.81 1.73
C PHE A 197 -13.65 -1.72 2.27
N PRO A 198 -12.91 -2.83 2.48
CA PRO A 198 -11.68 -2.84 3.28
C PRO A 198 -10.63 -1.81 2.81
N TRP A 199 -10.43 -1.70 1.50
CA TRP A 199 -9.43 -0.78 0.93
C TRP A 199 -9.84 0.69 1.08
N SER A 200 -11.10 1.06 0.83
CA SER A 200 -11.54 2.44 1.04
C SER A 200 -11.69 2.78 2.52
N ALA A 201 -12.03 1.80 3.36
CA ALA A 201 -12.11 1.95 4.81
C ALA A 201 -10.76 2.30 5.43
N SER A 202 -9.66 1.89 4.79
CA SER A 202 -8.32 2.27 5.24
C SER A 202 -8.08 3.78 5.14
N TYR A 203 -8.67 4.46 4.15
CA TYR A 203 -8.63 5.92 4.05
C TYR A 203 -9.48 6.57 5.14
N VAL A 204 -10.71 6.08 5.36
CA VAL A 204 -11.63 6.59 6.40
C VAL A 204 -10.95 6.56 7.77
N ILE A 205 -10.30 5.44 8.12
CA ILE A 205 -9.56 5.30 9.37
C ILE A 205 -8.33 6.20 9.41
N ALA A 206 -7.54 6.23 8.33
CA ALA A 206 -6.33 7.02 8.28
C ALA A 206 -6.61 8.52 8.41
N ASN A 207 -7.68 9.03 7.78
CA ASN A 207 -8.05 10.43 7.84
C ASN A 207 -8.78 10.81 9.14
N GLY A 208 -9.40 9.82 9.81
CA GLY A 208 -10.25 10.06 10.98
C GLY A 208 -11.67 10.50 10.61
N ASP A 209 -12.12 10.16 9.40
CA ASP A 209 -13.47 10.48 8.92
C ASP A 209 -14.52 9.71 9.73
N PHE A 210 -15.60 10.41 10.12
CA PHE A 210 -16.73 9.81 10.81
C PHE A 210 -17.93 9.71 9.86
N ILE A 211 -18.43 8.50 9.63
CA ILE A 211 -19.64 8.25 8.85
C ILE A 211 -20.76 7.90 9.84
N PRO A 212 -21.80 8.74 9.99
CA PRO A 212 -22.85 8.54 11.00
C PRO A 212 -23.53 7.17 10.96
N GLN A 213 -23.67 6.61 9.75
CA GLN A 213 -24.32 5.32 9.50
C GLN A 213 -23.47 4.13 9.94
N TYR A 214 -22.14 4.26 10.01
CA TYR A 214 -21.21 3.16 10.27
C TYR A 214 -20.17 3.53 11.33
N PRO A 215 -20.28 2.98 12.55
CA PRO A 215 -19.25 3.14 13.57
C PRO A 215 -17.86 2.74 13.06
N PRO A 216 -16.78 3.46 13.46
CA PRO A 216 -15.41 3.14 13.03
C PRO A 216 -14.98 1.70 13.30
N ALA A 217 -15.56 1.06 14.32
CA ALA A 217 -15.31 -0.35 14.64
C ALA A 217 -15.60 -1.30 13.46
N PHE A 218 -16.59 -1.00 12.62
CA PHE A 218 -16.89 -1.82 11.44
C PHE A 218 -15.76 -1.75 10.41
N SER A 219 -15.22 -0.55 10.15
CA SER A 219 -14.08 -0.37 9.24
C SER A 219 -12.85 -1.17 9.71
N TYR A 220 -12.54 -1.13 11.00
CA TYR A 220 -11.46 -1.95 11.56
C TYR A 220 -11.75 -3.44 11.44
N ALA A 221 -12.98 -3.86 11.75
CA ALA A 221 -13.38 -5.27 11.68
C ALA A 221 -13.28 -5.83 10.26
N VAL A 222 -13.71 -5.09 9.23
CA VAL A 222 -13.64 -5.57 7.85
C VAL A 222 -12.19 -5.66 7.36
N ILE A 223 -11.33 -4.70 7.69
CA ILE A 223 -9.90 -4.76 7.33
C ILE A 223 -9.23 -5.96 8.00
N LEU A 224 -9.47 -6.16 9.30
CA LEU A 224 -8.91 -7.29 10.03
C LEU A 224 -9.45 -8.62 9.51
N ALA A 225 -10.74 -8.72 9.21
CA ALA A 225 -11.32 -9.92 8.63
C ALA A 225 -10.69 -10.24 7.27
N ALA A 226 -10.60 -9.28 6.36
CA ALA A 226 -9.97 -9.47 5.05
C ALA A 226 -8.50 -9.91 5.20
N SER A 227 -7.75 -9.24 6.08
CA SER A 227 -6.33 -9.54 6.32
C SER A 227 -6.12 -10.93 6.94
N LEU A 228 -6.89 -11.28 7.97
CA LEU A 228 -6.75 -12.56 8.69
C LEU A 228 -7.20 -13.74 7.81
N ILE A 229 -8.32 -13.59 7.10
CA ILE A 229 -8.81 -14.61 6.17
C ILE A 229 -7.80 -14.81 5.03
N GLY A 230 -7.30 -13.73 4.43
CA GLY A 230 -6.28 -13.79 3.37
C GLY A 230 -4.99 -14.48 3.82
N LEU A 231 -4.50 -14.12 5.02
CA LEU A 231 -3.29 -14.70 5.59
C LEU A 231 -3.47 -16.18 5.97
N ALA A 232 -4.57 -16.52 6.64
CA ALA A 232 -4.87 -17.90 7.03
C ALA A 232 -5.05 -18.80 5.81
N ALA A 233 -5.82 -18.36 4.82
CA ALA A 233 -6.01 -19.08 3.55
C ALA A 233 -4.67 -19.31 2.84
N THR A 234 -3.80 -18.30 2.81
CA THR A 234 -2.48 -18.41 2.19
C THR A 234 -1.59 -19.42 2.90
N ILE A 235 -1.52 -19.38 4.23
CA ILE A 235 -0.70 -20.33 4.99
C ILE A 235 -1.21 -21.77 4.83
N ILE A 236 -2.53 -21.96 4.86
CA ILE A 236 -3.15 -23.28 4.66
C ILE A 236 -2.86 -23.81 3.26
N TYR A 237 -3.04 -22.97 2.23
CA TYR A 237 -2.75 -23.32 0.84
C TYR A 237 -1.27 -23.68 0.66
N PHE A 238 -0.37 -22.82 1.11
CA PHE A 238 1.07 -23.01 0.94
C PHE A 238 1.63 -24.22 1.70
N LYS A 239 0.98 -24.65 2.79
CA LYS A 239 1.32 -25.91 3.48
C LYS A 239 0.89 -27.15 2.70
N LYS A 240 -0.24 -27.09 1.98
CA LYS A 240 -0.82 -28.23 1.26
C LYS A 240 -0.29 -28.42 -0.16
N VAL A 241 0.22 -27.37 -0.79
CA VAL A 241 0.71 -27.46 -2.17
C VAL A 241 2.03 -28.21 -2.24
N ASP A 242 2.05 -29.27 -3.06
CA ASP A 242 3.27 -29.92 -3.51
C ASP A 242 3.98 -29.03 -4.52
N ILE A 243 5.25 -28.77 -4.27
CA ILE A 243 6.10 -27.93 -5.11
C ILE A 243 6.95 -28.89 -5.93
N HIS A 244 6.49 -29.16 -7.16
CA HIS A 244 7.20 -29.96 -8.15
C HIS A 244 8.26 -29.17 -8.87
#